data_AF-A0A1S3N2X4-F1
#
_entry.id   AF-A0A1S3N2X4-F1
#
_cell.length_a   1.000
_cell.length_b   1.000
_cell.length_c   1.000
_cell.angle_alpha   90.00
_cell.angle_beta   90.00
_cell.angle_gamma   90.00
#
_symmetry.space_group_name_H-M   'P 1'
#
loop_
_entity.id
_entity.type
_entity.pdbx_description
1 polymer ?
#
loop_
_entity_poly.entity_id
_entity_poly.type
_entity_poly.pdbx_seq_one_letter_code
_entity_poly.pdbx_strand_id
1 'polypeptide(L)'
;SLVQPQDRKKLKKVWDRAVTFLSANESRIRTESQRIGGADFLVWRWLQPSLSCDQISLIPSKVWQGKAFPLDRRNSPPNSLTPCLKIRNMFDPVMEVGENWHLAIHEAILEKCCDNDGIVHIAVDKNSREGCVYVKCLSAEHSGKAFKALHGSWFDGKSL
;
A
#
# COMPACT_ATOMS: atom_id res chain seq x y z
N SER A 1 18.16 -17.94 -3.05
CA SER A 1 18.60 -16.98 -2.02
C SER A 1 19.15 -15.75 -2.72
N LEU A 2 18.75 -14.54 -2.32
CA LEU A 2 19.05 -13.30 -3.04
C LEU A 2 20.55 -12.93 -3.06
N VAL A 3 21.34 -13.49 -2.14
CA VAL A 3 22.79 -13.28 -2.05
C VAL A 3 23.49 -14.63 -2.16
N GLN A 4 24.43 -14.74 -3.11
CA GLN A 4 25.21 -15.96 -3.30
C GLN A 4 26.09 -16.24 -2.07
N PRO A 5 26.30 -17.52 -1.68
CA PRO A 5 27.04 -17.87 -0.47
C PRO A 5 28.43 -17.21 -0.35
N GLN A 6 29.12 -17.06 -1.48
CA GLN A 6 30.44 -16.42 -1.60
C GLN A 6 30.45 -14.93 -1.23
N ASP A 7 29.35 -14.22 -1.48
CA ASP A 7 29.26 -12.77 -1.25
C ASP A 7 28.76 -12.42 0.16
N ARG A 8 28.20 -13.40 0.89
CA ARG A 8 27.68 -13.19 2.26
C ARG A 8 28.76 -12.71 3.23
N LYS A 9 30.00 -13.21 3.10
CA LYS A 9 31.12 -12.75 3.94
C LYS A 9 31.46 -11.28 3.67
N LYS A 10 31.47 -10.87 2.39
CA LYS A 10 31.78 -9.49 1.98
C LYS A 10 30.70 -8.51 2.43
N LEU A 11 29.43 -8.91 2.30
CA LEU A 11 28.28 -8.06 2.61
C LEU A 11 27.88 -8.08 4.09
N LYS A 12 28.50 -8.91 4.93
CA LYS A 12 28.18 -9.02 6.37
C LYS A 12 28.21 -7.66 7.08
N LYS A 13 29.21 -6.83 6.83
CA LYS A 13 29.31 -5.49 7.46
C LYS A 13 28.15 -4.57 7.08
N VAL A 14 27.71 -4.63 5.82
CA VAL A 14 26.58 -3.82 5.33
C VAL A 14 25.27 -4.33 5.92
N TRP A 15 25.12 -5.65 5.98
CA TRP A 15 23.98 -6.31 6.61
C TRP A 15 23.85 -5.94 8.09
N ASP A 16 24.93 -6.07 8.87
CA ASP A 16 24.92 -5.76 10.30
C ASP A 16 24.56 -4.28 10.54
N ARG A 17 25.08 -3.37 9.72
CA ARG A 17 24.72 -1.95 9.79
C ARG A 17 23.23 -1.70 9.46
N ALA A 18 22.68 -2.39 8.47
CA ALA A 18 21.27 -2.29 8.12
C ALA A 18 20.36 -2.84 9.24
N VAL A 19 20.73 -3.97 9.84
CA VAL A 19 20.03 -4.57 10.99
C VAL A 19 19.99 -3.58 12.15
N THR A 20 21.13 -3.00 12.53
CA THR A 20 21.20 -2.00 13.60
C THR A 20 20.33 -0.78 13.30
N PHE A 21 20.40 -0.26 12.07
CA PHE A 21 19.60 0.89 11.66
C PHE A 21 18.09 0.60 11.75
N LEU A 22 17.65 -0.54 11.25
CA LEU A 22 16.23 -0.92 11.29
C LEU A 22 15.76 -1.16 12.73
N SER A 23 16.56 -1.83 13.57
CA SER A 23 16.21 -2.03 14.99
C SER A 23 16.07 -0.72 15.77
N ALA A 24 16.79 0.33 15.37
CA ALA A 24 16.77 1.61 16.05
C ALA A 24 15.67 2.55 15.54
N ASN A 25 15.25 2.41 14.29
CA ASN A 25 14.43 3.42 13.61
C ASN A 25 13.11 2.90 13.03
N GLU A 26 12.93 1.60 12.85
CA GLU A 26 11.78 1.05 12.13
C GLU A 26 10.88 0.20 13.06
N SER A 27 9.95 0.89 13.72
CA SER A 27 9.00 0.28 14.66
C SER A 27 8.02 -0.70 14.01
N ARG A 28 7.90 -0.69 12.67
CA ARG A 28 7.00 -1.57 11.92
C ARG A 28 7.64 -2.90 11.54
N ILE A 29 8.87 -3.21 11.98
CA ILE A 29 9.51 -4.50 11.70
C ILE A 29 9.85 -5.19 13.02
N ARG A 30 9.37 -6.42 13.19
CA ARG A 30 9.74 -7.31 14.29
C ARG A 30 10.65 -8.42 13.79
N THR A 31 11.64 -8.76 14.60
CA THR A 31 12.44 -9.97 14.38
C THR A 31 11.79 -11.17 15.09
N GLU A 32 11.62 -12.28 14.39
CA GLU A 32 10.96 -13.49 14.88
C GLU A 32 11.72 -14.74 14.43
N SER A 33 11.79 -15.77 15.28
CA SER A 33 12.34 -17.08 14.89
C SER A 33 11.25 -17.91 14.22
N GLN A 34 11.46 -18.26 12.95
CA GLN A 34 10.53 -19.08 12.17
C GLN A 34 11.19 -20.37 11.72
N ARG A 35 10.49 -21.48 11.92
CA ARG A 35 10.95 -22.81 11.52
C ARG A 35 10.58 -23.08 10.06
N ILE A 36 11.58 -23.21 9.19
CA ILE A 36 11.40 -23.45 7.75
C ILE A 36 12.17 -24.72 7.38
N GLY A 37 11.48 -25.75 6.90
CA GLY A 37 12.13 -27.01 6.50
C GLY A 37 12.85 -27.73 7.65
N GLY A 38 12.38 -27.57 8.89
CA GLY A 38 12.95 -28.23 10.07
C GLY A 38 14.09 -27.46 10.76
N ALA A 39 14.56 -26.35 10.20
CA ALA A 39 15.56 -25.47 10.82
C ALA A 39 14.95 -24.13 11.23
N ASP A 40 15.44 -23.56 12.33
CA ASP A 40 15.01 -22.25 12.82
C ASP A 40 15.80 -21.13 12.15
N PHE A 41 15.08 -20.13 11.64
CA PHE A 41 15.65 -18.95 10.99
C PHE A 41 15.15 -17.68 11.67
N LEU A 42 16.04 -16.72 11.89
CA LEU A 42 15.65 -15.35 12.23
C LEU A 42 15.10 -14.68 10.97
N VAL A 43 13.83 -14.33 11.01
CA VAL A 43 13.13 -13.63 9.93
C VAL A 43 12.67 -12.26 10.42
N TRP A 44 12.55 -11.33 9.47
CA TRP A 44 11.89 -10.06 9.72
C TRP A 44 10.44 -10.14 9.26
N ARG A 45 9.53 -9.77 10.14
CA ARG A 45 8.11 -9.66 9.87
C ARG A 45 7.72 -8.20 9.97
N TRP A 46 7.10 -7.69 8.91
CA TRP A 46 6.41 -6.40 8.99
C TRP A 46 5.26 -6.54 9.98
N LEU A 47 5.31 -5.77 11.05
CA LEU A 47 4.17 -5.52 11.92
C LEU A 47 3.17 -4.73 11.09
N GLN A 48 2.06 -5.36 10.72
CA GLN A 48 0.86 -4.60 10.43
C GLN A 48 0.53 -3.82 11.70
N PRO A 49 0.16 -2.52 11.62
CA PRO A 49 -0.35 -1.80 12.77
C PRO A 49 -1.41 -2.67 13.43
N SER A 50 -1.22 -3.00 14.72
CA SER A 50 -2.23 -3.71 15.47
C SER A 50 -3.53 -2.91 15.38
N LEU A 51 -4.63 -3.61 15.07
CA LEU A 51 -5.98 -3.14 15.31
C LEU A 51 -6.10 -2.81 16.80
N SER A 52 -5.75 -1.58 17.17
CA SER A 52 -6.01 -1.03 18.48
C SER A 52 -6.40 0.41 18.27
N CYS A 53 -7.66 0.62 17.91
CA CYS A 53 -8.39 1.66 18.59
C CYS A 53 -9.46 0.97 19.44
N ASP A 54 -9.33 1.15 20.75
CA ASP A 54 -10.51 1.29 21.59
C ASP A 54 -11.32 2.46 21.00
N GLN A 55 -12.18 2.20 20.05
CA GLN A 55 -13.49 2.82 19.96
C GLN A 55 -14.37 2.12 18.95
N ILE A 56 -15.59 1.87 19.41
CA ILE A 56 -16.75 1.33 18.73
C ILE A 56 -17.03 2.14 17.46
N SER A 57 -16.37 1.76 16.36
CA SER A 57 -16.80 2.11 15.01
C SER A 57 -16.94 0.80 14.25
N LEU A 58 -18.15 0.52 13.79
CA LEU A 58 -18.53 -0.67 13.01
C LEU A 58 -17.91 -0.70 11.60
N ILE A 59 -16.86 0.09 11.35
CA ILE A 59 -16.20 0.24 10.06
C ILE A 59 -14.72 -0.15 10.25
N PRO A 60 -14.22 -1.18 9.54
CA PRO A 60 -12.81 -1.55 9.64
C PRO A 60 -11.92 -0.37 9.23
N SER A 61 -10.94 -0.04 10.09
CA SER A 61 -10.03 1.09 9.94
C SER A 61 -9.03 0.87 8.80
N LYS A 62 -9.46 1.11 7.56
CA LYS A 62 -8.57 1.11 6.39
C LYS A 62 -7.75 2.40 6.38
N VAL A 63 -6.42 2.28 6.30
CA VAL A 63 -5.50 3.42 6.47
C VAL A 63 -4.41 3.46 5.41
N TRP A 64 -4.00 4.67 5.05
CA TRP A 64 -2.86 4.96 4.18
C TRP A 64 -1.54 4.86 4.94
N GLN A 65 -0.55 4.13 4.39
CA GLN A 65 0.71 3.84 5.08
C GLN A 65 1.94 4.47 4.40
N GLY A 66 1.70 5.47 3.55
CA GLY A 66 2.74 6.22 2.84
C GLY A 66 2.97 5.76 1.40
N LYS A 67 4.11 6.16 0.81
CA LYS A 67 4.52 5.83 -0.56
C LYS A 67 5.63 4.78 -0.54
N ALA A 68 5.55 3.80 -1.44
CA ALA A 68 6.55 2.76 -1.64
C ALA A 68 7.86 3.34 -2.22
N PHE A 69 7.75 4.35 -3.08
CA PHE A 69 8.88 5.00 -3.74
C PHE A 69 8.53 6.45 -4.09
N PRO A 70 9.53 7.33 -4.25
CA PRO A 70 9.32 8.63 -4.87
C PRO A 70 8.75 8.46 -6.29
N LEU A 71 7.76 9.26 -6.66
CA LEU A 71 7.26 9.29 -8.04
C LEU A 71 8.33 9.88 -8.94
N ASP A 72 8.96 9.02 -9.75
CA ASP A 72 9.94 9.39 -10.76
C ASP A 72 9.43 8.95 -12.15
N ARG A 73 9.97 9.56 -13.22
CA ARG A 73 9.61 9.29 -14.62
C ARG A 73 9.81 7.82 -15.02
N ARG A 74 10.59 7.05 -14.26
CA ARG A 74 10.80 5.61 -14.49
C ARG A 74 9.57 4.75 -14.17
N ASN A 75 8.74 5.19 -13.22
CA ASN A 75 7.61 4.40 -12.70
C ASN A 75 6.25 5.03 -12.99
N SER A 76 6.21 6.15 -13.70
CA SER A 76 4.97 6.88 -13.97
C SER A 76 4.94 7.46 -15.38
N PRO A 77 3.76 7.47 -16.06
CA PRO A 77 3.62 8.16 -17.33
C PRO A 77 3.97 9.65 -17.18
N PRO A 78 4.62 10.28 -18.18
CA PRO A 78 5.03 11.69 -18.08
C PRO A 78 3.83 12.62 -17.90
N ASN A 79 2.72 12.32 -18.57
CA ASN A 79 1.45 13.02 -18.47
C ASN A 79 0.31 11.99 -18.46
N SER A 80 -0.80 12.34 -17.82
CA SER A 80 -2.04 11.56 -17.95
C SER A 80 -2.68 11.82 -19.30
N LEU A 81 -2.99 10.75 -20.03
CA LEU A 81 -3.54 10.80 -21.39
C LEU A 81 -5.07 10.75 -21.41
N THR A 82 -5.70 10.43 -20.27
CA THR A 82 -7.16 10.30 -20.16
C THR A 82 -7.65 10.88 -18.84
N PRO A 83 -8.90 11.37 -18.77
CA PRO A 83 -9.52 11.83 -17.52
C PRO A 83 -9.97 10.67 -16.60
N CYS A 84 -9.64 9.41 -16.91
CA CYS A 84 -10.10 8.25 -16.17
C CYS A 84 -8.93 7.42 -15.61
N LEU A 85 -9.13 6.82 -14.44
CA LEU A 85 -8.15 5.95 -13.77
C LEU A 85 -8.78 4.61 -13.40
N LYS A 86 -7.98 3.54 -13.50
CA LYS A 86 -8.25 2.24 -12.86
C LYS A 86 -7.23 2.07 -11.73
N ILE A 87 -7.71 1.96 -10.51
CA ILE A 87 -6.92 1.66 -9.31
C ILE A 87 -7.17 0.19 -8.96
N ARG A 88 -6.12 -0.56 -8.64
CA ARG A 88 -6.21 -1.97 -8.22
C ARG A 88 -5.75 -2.09 -6.77
N ASN A 89 -6.00 -3.23 -6.13
CA ASN A 89 -5.59 -3.54 -4.76
C ASN A 89 -6.18 -2.60 -3.68
N MET A 90 -7.28 -1.89 -3.96
CA MET A 90 -7.93 -1.03 -2.95
C MET A 90 -8.64 -1.85 -1.87
N PHE A 91 -9.05 -3.09 -2.17
CA PHE A 91 -9.78 -3.95 -1.25
C PHE A 91 -9.56 -5.43 -1.58
N ASP A 92 -10.14 -6.31 -0.77
CA ASP A 92 -10.22 -7.75 -1.04
C ASP A 92 -11.68 -8.21 -0.95
N PRO A 93 -12.35 -8.54 -2.06
CA PRO A 93 -13.78 -8.83 -2.03
C PRO A 93 -14.15 -10.01 -1.13
N VAL A 94 -13.21 -10.89 -0.81
CA VAL A 94 -13.44 -12.04 0.10
C VAL A 94 -13.40 -11.62 1.57
N MET A 95 -12.70 -10.53 1.90
CA MET A 95 -12.55 -10.04 3.27
C MET A 95 -13.55 -8.93 3.63
N GLU A 96 -14.20 -8.31 2.65
CA GLU A 96 -15.17 -7.25 2.89
C GLU A 96 -16.53 -7.82 3.34
N VAL A 97 -17.12 -7.22 4.37
CA VAL A 97 -18.39 -7.68 4.97
C VAL A 97 -19.41 -6.53 5.00
N GLY A 98 -20.68 -6.85 4.79
CA GLY A 98 -21.79 -5.89 4.78
C GLY A 98 -22.03 -5.24 3.42
N GLU A 99 -23.08 -4.42 3.30
CA GLU A 99 -23.47 -3.84 2.01
C GLU A 99 -22.71 -2.54 1.69
N ASN A 100 -22.20 -1.86 2.73
CA ASN A 100 -21.72 -0.48 2.67
C ASN A 100 -20.20 -0.30 2.79
N TRP A 101 -19.41 -1.38 2.85
CA TRP A 101 -17.93 -1.30 2.95
C TRP A 101 -17.29 -0.46 1.83
N HIS A 102 -17.89 -0.49 0.64
CA HIS A 102 -17.44 0.27 -0.53
C HIS A 102 -17.45 1.79 -0.33
N LEU A 103 -18.27 2.31 0.59
CA LEU A 103 -18.27 3.74 0.96
C LEU A 103 -16.95 4.13 1.64
N ALA A 104 -16.39 3.26 2.49
CA ALA A 104 -15.09 3.52 3.12
C ALA A 104 -13.96 3.56 2.08
N ILE A 105 -14.04 2.75 1.02
CA ILE A 105 -13.09 2.82 -0.11
C ILE A 105 -13.24 4.13 -0.89
N HIS A 106 -14.48 4.57 -1.08
CA HIS A 106 -14.79 5.84 -1.74
C HIS A 106 -14.23 7.03 -0.94
N GLU A 107 -14.51 7.08 0.36
CA GLU A 107 -14.01 8.10 1.29
C GLU A 107 -12.48 8.11 1.35
N ALA A 108 -11.84 6.94 1.42
CA ALA A 108 -10.38 6.84 1.45
C ALA A 108 -9.71 7.45 0.19
N ILE A 109 -10.32 7.31 -0.99
CA ILE A 109 -9.81 7.92 -2.23
C ILE A 109 -9.98 9.44 -2.18
N LEU A 110 -11.12 9.93 -1.72
CA LEU A 110 -11.38 11.37 -1.59
C LEU A 110 -10.45 12.01 -0.57
N GLU A 111 -10.25 11.38 0.59
CA GLU A 111 -9.31 11.84 1.61
C GLU A 111 -7.89 11.93 1.05
N LYS A 112 -7.46 10.89 0.31
CA LYS A 112 -6.12 10.88 -0.28
C LYS A 112 -5.93 11.92 -1.37
N CYS A 113 -7.00 12.27 -2.07
CA CYS A 113 -7.02 13.23 -3.16
C CYS A 113 -7.69 14.55 -2.73
N CYS A 114 -7.64 14.92 -1.45
CA CYS A 114 -8.35 16.09 -0.92
C CYS A 114 -7.97 17.41 -1.63
N ASP A 115 -6.72 17.53 -2.09
CA ASP A 115 -6.27 18.69 -2.86
C ASP A 115 -6.78 18.69 -4.31
N ASN A 116 -7.48 17.65 -4.76
CA ASN A 116 -7.96 17.49 -6.14
C ASN A 116 -9.48 17.66 -6.22
N ASP A 117 -9.90 18.83 -6.67
CA ASP A 117 -11.29 19.23 -6.89
C ASP A 117 -11.90 18.69 -8.19
N GLY A 118 -11.13 17.95 -8.99
CA GLY A 118 -11.57 17.47 -10.29
C GLY A 118 -12.19 16.08 -10.33
N ILE A 119 -12.32 15.37 -9.20
CA ILE A 119 -12.94 14.03 -9.17
C ILE A 119 -14.46 14.17 -9.24
N VAL A 120 -15.09 13.56 -10.24
CA VAL A 120 -16.55 13.67 -10.47
C VAL A 120 -17.31 12.36 -10.27
N HIS A 121 -16.63 11.22 -10.33
CA HIS A 121 -17.26 9.92 -10.15
C HIS A 121 -16.24 8.88 -9.72
N ILE A 122 -16.63 8.04 -8.75
CA ILE A 122 -15.87 6.89 -8.28
C ILE A 122 -16.81 5.68 -8.28
N ALA A 123 -16.42 4.60 -8.94
CA ALA A 123 -17.14 3.33 -8.94
C ALA A 123 -16.25 2.21 -8.42
N VAL A 124 -16.68 1.57 -7.33
CA VAL A 124 -16.02 0.39 -6.76
C VAL A 124 -16.61 -0.86 -7.41
N ASP A 125 -15.79 -1.64 -8.12
CA ASP A 125 -16.23 -2.92 -8.69
C ASP A 125 -16.19 -4.01 -7.62
N LYS A 126 -17.28 -4.18 -6.88
CA LYS A 126 -17.40 -5.13 -5.77
C LYS A 126 -17.08 -6.58 -6.16
N ASN A 127 -17.15 -6.92 -7.44
CA ASN A 127 -16.89 -8.27 -7.95
C ASN A 127 -15.43 -8.46 -8.42
N SER A 128 -14.64 -7.38 -8.45
CA SER A 128 -13.26 -7.45 -8.89
C SER A 128 -12.37 -8.19 -7.90
N ARG A 129 -11.84 -9.33 -8.32
CA ARG A 129 -10.81 -10.08 -7.58
C ARG A 129 -9.51 -9.32 -7.40
N GLU A 130 -9.25 -8.32 -8.25
CA GLU A 130 -8.08 -7.45 -8.13
C GLU A 130 -8.32 -6.25 -7.21
N GLY A 131 -9.52 -6.09 -6.63
CA GLY A 131 -9.85 -4.92 -5.81
C GLY A 131 -9.89 -3.63 -6.63
N CYS A 132 -10.62 -3.63 -7.75
CA CYS A 132 -10.64 -2.53 -8.72
C CYS A 132 -11.59 -1.38 -8.32
N VAL A 133 -11.10 -0.15 -8.47
CA VAL A 133 -11.90 1.07 -8.40
C VAL A 133 -11.64 1.92 -9.64
N TYR A 134 -12.71 2.48 -10.20
CA TYR A 134 -12.68 3.33 -11.39
C TYR A 134 -13.00 4.76 -11.01
N VAL A 135 -12.12 5.68 -11.37
CA VAL A 135 -12.28 7.11 -11.06
C VAL A 135 -12.36 7.89 -12.37
N LYS A 136 -13.32 8.81 -12.46
CA LYS A 136 -13.45 9.80 -13.54
C LYS A 136 -13.22 11.19 -12.97
N CYS A 137 -12.39 11.96 -13.68
CA CYS A 137 -12.11 13.35 -13.38
C CYS A 137 -12.65 14.29 -14.48
N LEU A 138 -12.69 15.59 -14.19
CA LEU A 138 -13.07 16.65 -15.14
C LEU A 138 -12.11 16.75 -16.33
N SER A 139 -10.81 16.53 -16.10
CA SER A 139 -9.79 16.61 -17.14
C SER A 139 -8.66 15.61 -16.90
N ALA A 140 -7.83 15.41 -17.93
CA ALA A 140 -6.63 14.58 -17.83
C ALA A 140 -5.58 15.15 -16.85
N GLU A 141 -5.60 16.45 -16.59
CA GLU A 141 -4.71 17.06 -15.58
C GLU A 141 -5.13 16.65 -14.17
N HIS A 142 -6.43 16.72 -13.87
CA HIS A 142 -6.98 16.27 -12.59
C HIS A 142 -6.79 14.77 -12.37
N SER A 143 -6.91 13.95 -13.42
CA SER A 143 -6.57 12.52 -13.30
C SER A 143 -5.07 12.32 -13.03
N GLY A 144 -4.20 13.14 -13.60
CA GLY A 144 -2.77 13.12 -13.29
C GLY A 144 -2.45 13.49 -11.84
N LYS A 145 -3.18 14.46 -11.26
CA LYS A 145 -3.05 14.81 -9.84
C LYS A 145 -3.48 13.64 -8.93
N ALA A 146 -4.63 13.03 -9.21
CA ALA A 146 -5.09 11.83 -8.50
C ALA A 146 -4.11 10.66 -8.64
N PHE A 147 -3.59 10.41 -9.85
CA PHE A 147 -2.59 9.37 -10.10
C PHE A 147 -1.35 9.57 -9.22
N LYS A 148 -0.80 10.79 -9.14
CA LYS A 148 0.34 11.09 -8.26
C LYS A 148 0.01 10.86 -6.79
N ALA A 149 -1.20 11.18 -6.34
CA ALA A 149 -1.61 10.96 -4.95
C ALA A 149 -1.74 9.46 -4.61
N LEU A 150 -2.21 8.63 -5.54
CA LEU A 150 -2.58 7.24 -5.31
C LEU A 150 -1.49 6.22 -5.71
N HIS A 151 -0.84 6.42 -6.85
CA HIS A 151 0.08 5.43 -7.43
C HIS A 151 1.32 5.22 -6.55
N GLY A 152 1.66 3.96 -6.28
CA GLY A 152 2.76 3.58 -5.41
C GLY A 152 2.48 3.90 -3.93
N SER A 153 1.23 4.14 -3.54
CA SER A 153 0.86 4.25 -2.12
C SER A 153 0.48 2.89 -1.54
N TRP A 154 0.70 2.75 -0.23
CA TRP A 154 0.21 1.62 0.53
C TRP A 154 -1.12 1.95 1.19
N PHE A 155 -2.09 1.06 1.01
CA PHE A 155 -3.42 1.13 1.61
C PHE A 155 -3.79 -0.24 2.14
N ASP A 156 -4.14 -0.33 3.43
CA ASP A 156 -4.53 -1.58 4.08
C ASP A 156 -3.50 -2.73 3.89
N GLY A 157 -2.21 -2.39 3.97
CA GLY A 157 -1.12 -3.35 3.78
C GLY A 157 -0.88 -3.80 2.33
N LYS A 158 -1.56 -3.20 1.34
CA LYS A 158 -1.40 -3.50 -0.09
C LYS A 158 -0.84 -2.28 -0.85
N SER A 159 0.02 -2.54 -1.85
CA SER A 159 0.52 -1.49 -2.75
C SER A 159 -0.45 -1.26 -3.92
N LEU A 160 -0.68 0.02 -4.22
CA LEU A 160 -1.53 0.53 -5.31
C LEU A 160 -0.72 0.95 -6.54
#